data_AF-A0A931YZG5-F1
#
_entry.id   AF-A0A931YZG5-F1
#
_cell.length_a   1.000
_cell.length_b   1.000
_cell.length_c   1.000
_cell.angle_alpha   90.00
_cell.angle_beta   90.00
_cell.angle_gamma   90.00
#
_symmetry.space_group_name_H-M   'P 1'
#
loop_
_entity.id
_entity.type
_entity.pdbx_description
1 polymer ?
#
loop_
_entity_poly.entity_id
_entity_poly.type
_entity_poly.pdbx_seq_one_letter_code
_entity_poly.pdbx_strand_id
1 'polypeptide(L)'
;MELRRFFERAVSASFKDLAFGDDPVSGYLADLLTRFARTEHLYPRGLVVPRLETVVDMLLETQALWEDAASFRPEREVTVRRHIGDFTLFMTGIFRERVESTSSTSYYVIQGTRAYRFVSEHDRASARPGARAAAPVYRRLAD
;
A
#
# COMPACT_ATOMS: atom_id res chain seq x y z
N MET A 1 17.43 17.47 -0.92
CA MET A 1 16.28 18.21 -1.49
C MET A 1 15.59 17.48 -2.64
N GLU A 2 15.67 16.16 -2.84
CA GLU A 2 15.67 15.72 -4.26
C GLU A 2 14.59 14.70 -4.69
N LEU A 3 14.31 13.62 -3.94
CA LEU A 3 13.53 12.50 -4.52
C LEU A 3 11.99 12.67 -4.47
N ARG A 4 11.43 13.09 -3.34
CA ARG A 4 9.98 13.29 -3.20
C ARG A 4 9.45 14.33 -4.18
N ARG A 5 10.15 15.47 -4.28
CA ARG A 5 9.79 16.55 -5.23
C ARG A 5 9.89 16.10 -6.69
N PHE A 6 10.84 15.22 -7.00
CA PHE A 6 10.92 14.61 -8.33
C PHE A 6 9.66 13.77 -8.62
N PHE A 7 9.29 12.85 -7.72
CA PHE A 7 8.09 12.03 -7.91
C PHE A 7 6.80 12.85 -7.89
N GLU A 8 6.68 13.87 -7.04
CA GLU A 8 5.54 14.80 -7.06
C GLU A 8 5.36 15.42 -8.45
N ARG A 9 6.43 16.00 -9.03
CA ARG A 9 6.35 16.59 -10.38
C ARG A 9 5.98 15.56 -11.44
N ALA A 10 6.60 14.38 -11.41
CA ALA A 10 6.35 13.32 -12.38
C ALA A 10 4.90 12.81 -12.32
N VAL A 11 4.42 12.46 -11.13
CA VAL A 11 3.06 11.93 -10.92
C VAL A 11 2.02 13.01 -11.23
N SER A 12 2.22 14.26 -10.79
CA SER A 12 1.29 15.34 -11.11
C SER A 12 1.22 15.65 -12.60
N ALA A 13 2.33 15.54 -13.35
CA ALA A 13 2.31 15.67 -14.80
C ALA A 13 1.48 14.54 -15.44
N SER A 14 1.73 13.28 -15.07
CA SER A 14 0.97 12.14 -15.60
C SER A 14 -0.52 12.21 -15.27
N PHE A 15 -0.89 12.68 -14.07
CA PHE A 15 -2.29 12.85 -13.67
C PHE A 15 -2.99 13.92 -14.51
N LYS A 16 -2.30 15.00 -14.86
CA LYS A 16 -2.82 16.01 -15.78
C LYS A 16 -3.05 15.44 -17.18
N ASP A 17 -2.08 14.68 -17.70
CA ASP A 17 -2.16 14.07 -19.03
C ASP A 17 -3.30 13.05 -19.13
N LEU A 18 -3.61 12.35 -18.04
CA LEU A 18 -4.70 11.37 -17.95
C LEU A 18 -6.05 11.99 -17.54
N ALA A 19 -6.14 13.32 -17.46
CA ALA A 19 -7.33 14.05 -17.01
C ALA A 19 -7.83 13.66 -15.60
N PHE A 20 -6.94 13.20 -14.73
CA PHE A 20 -7.22 12.92 -13.31
C PHE A 20 -7.18 14.16 -12.42
N GLY A 21 -6.80 15.34 -12.94
CA GLY A 21 -6.86 16.62 -12.21
C GLY A 21 -6.09 16.59 -10.87
N ASP A 22 -6.66 17.22 -9.85
CA ASP A 22 -6.11 17.29 -8.48
C ASP A 22 -6.56 16.10 -7.61
N ASP A 23 -6.56 14.88 -8.16
CA ASP A 23 -6.89 13.68 -7.39
C ASP A 23 -5.90 13.52 -6.21
N PRO A 24 -6.39 13.41 -4.96
CA PRO A 24 -5.55 13.35 -3.77
C PRO A 24 -4.62 12.13 -3.73
N VAL A 25 -4.88 11.11 -4.56
CA VAL A 25 -3.99 9.95 -4.77
C VAL A 25 -2.63 10.37 -5.36
N SER A 26 -2.54 11.48 -6.09
CA SER A 26 -1.29 11.95 -6.70
C SER A 26 -0.18 12.15 -5.66
N GLY A 27 -0.49 12.86 -4.57
CA GLY A 27 0.46 13.06 -3.46
C GLY A 27 0.83 11.76 -2.75
N TYR A 28 -0.16 10.88 -2.58
CA TYR A 28 0.04 9.56 -1.98
C TYR A 28 1.02 8.69 -2.79
N LEU A 29 0.86 8.65 -4.12
CA LEU A 29 1.73 7.92 -5.03
C LEU A 29 3.16 8.48 -5.00
N ALA A 30 3.33 9.80 -4.96
CA ALA A 30 4.66 10.39 -4.85
C ALA A 30 5.36 9.98 -3.55
N ASP A 31 4.64 9.95 -2.43
CA ASP A 31 5.18 9.48 -1.15
C ASP A 31 5.46 7.96 -1.16
N LEU A 32 4.60 7.15 -1.80
CA LEU A 32 4.80 5.72 -1.96
C LEU A 32 6.06 5.41 -2.78
N LEU A 33 6.22 6.03 -3.95
CA LEU A 33 7.40 5.85 -4.81
C LEU A 33 8.68 6.29 -4.08
N THR A 34 8.61 7.38 -3.32
CA THR A 34 9.74 7.84 -2.50
C THR A 34 10.10 6.82 -1.42
N ARG A 35 9.11 6.25 -0.72
CA ARG A 35 9.35 5.23 0.31
C ARG A 35 9.99 3.97 -0.28
N PHE A 36 9.48 3.49 -1.41
CA PHE A 36 9.90 2.23 -2.04
C PHE A 36 11.16 2.34 -2.89
N ALA A 37 11.69 3.54 -3.11
CA ALA A 37 13.04 3.72 -3.65
C ALA A 37 14.12 3.05 -2.77
N ARG A 38 13.82 2.81 -1.49
CA ARG A 38 14.63 2.00 -0.58
C ARG A 38 14.08 0.58 -0.51
N THR A 39 14.84 -0.40 -0.99
CA THR A 39 14.43 -1.80 -1.07
C THR A 39 14.03 -2.41 0.27
N GLU A 40 14.62 -1.96 1.38
CA GLU A 40 14.26 -2.38 2.73
C GLU A 40 12.85 -1.95 3.16
N HIS A 41 12.28 -0.90 2.55
CA HIS A 41 10.88 -0.54 2.76
C HIS A 41 9.96 -1.31 1.83
N LEU A 42 10.43 -1.72 0.64
CA LEU A 42 9.68 -2.60 -0.25
C LEU A 42 9.54 -4.00 0.35
N TYR A 43 10.63 -4.52 0.94
CA TYR A 43 10.71 -5.82 1.59
C TYR A 43 11.06 -5.70 3.08
N PRO A 44 10.09 -5.31 3.94
CA PRO A 44 10.31 -5.16 5.37
C PRO A 44 10.52 -6.52 6.07
N ARG A 45 11.02 -6.49 7.31
CA ARG A 45 11.13 -7.71 8.14
C ARG A 45 9.76 -8.18 8.62
N GLY A 46 9.53 -9.50 8.63
CA GLY A 46 8.34 -10.15 9.19
C GLY A 46 8.60 -10.82 10.53
N LEU A 47 7.53 -11.28 11.17
CA LEU A 47 7.53 -12.21 12.31
C LEU A 47 7.61 -13.66 11.84
N VAL A 48 6.86 -14.00 10.77
CA VAL A 48 6.76 -15.38 10.28
C VAL A 48 7.95 -15.76 9.41
N VAL A 49 8.37 -14.82 8.54
CA VAL A 49 9.52 -14.99 7.65
C VAL A 49 10.49 -13.82 7.83
N PRO A 50 11.81 -14.02 7.57
CA PRO A 50 12.81 -12.97 7.80
C PRO A 50 12.56 -11.68 7.02
N ARG A 51 11.91 -11.77 5.86
CA ARG A 51 11.59 -10.64 4.98
C ARG A 51 10.31 -10.90 4.21
N LEU A 52 9.42 -9.91 4.13
CA LEU A 52 8.15 -9.99 3.42
C LEU A 52 8.37 -9.63 1.95
N GLU A 53 8.54 -10.64 1.10
CA GLU A 53 8.89 -10.44 -0.33
C GLU A 53 7.71 -10.64 -1.27
N THR A 54 6.70 -11.37 -0.81
CA THR A 54 5.51 -11.69 -1.57
C THR A 54 4.25 -11.25 -0.84
N VAL A 55 3.15 -11.10 -1.59
CA VAL A 55 1.82 -10.87 -0.99
C VAL A 55 1.44 -12.01 -0.04
N VAL A 56 1.87 -13.25 -0.33
CA VAL A 56 1.64 -14.41 0.54
C VAL A 56 2.34 -14.24 1.89
N ASP A 57 3.61 -13.82 1.90
CA ASP A 57 4.35 -13.55 3.15
C ASP A 57 3.63 -12.51 4.01
N MET A 58 3.12 -11.45 3.37
CA MET A 58 2.40 -10.38 4.06
C MET A 58 1.04 -10.87 4.60
N LEU A 59 0.35 -11.76 3.89
CA LEU A 59 -0.90 -12.37 4.37
C LEU A 59 -0.64 -13.31 5.55
N LEU A 60 0.45 -14.11 5.51
CA LEU A 60 0.88 -14.93 6.64
C LEU A 60 1.22 -14.06 7.86
N GLU A 61 1.92 -12.94 7.65
CA GLU A 61 2.18 -11.95 8.70
C GLU A 61 0.87 -11.46 9.32
N THR A 62 -0.16 -11.14 8.52
CA THR A 62 -1.46 -10.73 9.08
C THR A 62 -2.10 -11.84 9.91
N GLN A 63 -2.02 -13.11 9.50
CA GLN A 63 -2.59 -14.23 10.25
C GLN A 63 -1.88 -14.42 11.60
N ALA A 64 -0.55 -14.36 11.61
CA ALA A 64 0.24 -14.51 12.84
C ALA A 64 -0.05 -13.45 13.90
N LEU A 65 -0.49 -12.24 13.50
CA LEU A 65 -0.92 -11.20 14.46
C LEU A 65 -2.17 -11.58 15.27
N TRP A 66 -2.94 -12.56 14.80
CA TRP A 66 -4.14 -13.06 15.48
C TRP A 66 -3.89 -14.32 16.32
N GLU A 67 -2.76 -15.02 16.12
CA GLU A 67 -2.44 -16.26 16.84
C GLU A 67 -2.08 -16.02 18.31
N ASP A 68 -1.48 -14.86 18.62
CA ASP A 68 -1.21 -14.44 19.99
C ASP A 68 -2.27 -13.44 20.48
N ALA A 69 -3.39 -13.96 20.97
CA ALA A 69 -4.49 -13.18 21.51
C ALA A 69 -4.09 -12.30 22.72
N ALA A 70 -3.00 -12.65 23.42
CA ALA A 70 -2.51 -11.86 24.55
C ALA A 70 -1.70 -10.63 24.10
N SER A 71 -1.26 -10.57 22.83
CA SER A 71 -0.48 -9.48 22.27
C SER A 71 -1.11 -8.78 21.07
N PHE A 72 -2.41 -8.99 20.81
CA PHE A 72 -3.13 -8.41 19.67
C PHE A 72 -2.75 -6.95 19.40
N ARG A 73 -2.14 -6.71 18.23
CA ARG A 73 -1.65 -5.41 17.77
C ARG A 73 -2.50 -4.93 16.57
N PRO A 74 -3.70 -4.38 16.77
CA PRO A 74 -4.57 -3.95 15.66
C PRO A 74 -3.88 -2.92 14.76
N GLU A 75 -3.07 -2.03 15.34
CA GLU A 75 -2.29 -1.04 14.58
C GLU A 75 -1.25 -1.68 13.65
N ARG A 76 -0.72 -2.84 14.04
CA ARG A 76 0.23 -3.58 13.21
C ARG A 76 -0.49 -4.24 12.03
N GLU A 77 -1.70 -4.75 12.22
CA GLU A 77 -2.50 -5.28 11.10
C GLU A 77 -2.78 -4.17 10.09
N VAL A 78 -3.22 -2.98 10.54
CA VAL A 78 -3.46 -1.83 9.66
C VAL A 78 -2.22 -1.47 8.87
N THR A 79 -1.05 -1.49 9.52
CA THR A 79 0.24 -1.22 8.87
C THR A 79 0.58 -2.26 7.79
N VAL A 80 0.41 -3.55 8.09
CA VAL A 80 0.66 -4.64 7.12
C VAL A 80 -0.34 -4.61 5.98
N ARG A 81 -1.63 -4.35 6.25
CA ARG A 81 -2.68 -4.19 5.23
C ARG A 81 -2.37 -3.02 4.30
N ARG A 82 -1.99 -1.86 4.85
CA ARG A 82 -1.53 -0.74 4.03
C ARG A 82 -0.33 -1.14 3.16
N HIS A 83 0.64 -1.87 3.72
CA HIS A 83 1.79 -2.34 2.96
C HIS A 83 1.42 -3.30 1.83
N ILE A 84 0.44 -4.20 2.03
CA ILE A 84 -0.10 -5.05 0.96
C ILE A 84 -0.69 -4.20 -0.17
N GLY A 85 -1.48 -3.17 0.16
CA GLY A 85 -2.02 -2.21 -0.81
C GLY A 85 -0.93 -1.48 -1.59
N ASP A 86 0.07 -0.96 -0.87
CA ASP A 86 1.19 -0.22 -1.46
C ASP A 86 2.05 -1.12 -2.36
N PHE A 87 2.39 -2.32 -1.87
CA PHE A 87 3.21 -3.30 -2.58
C PHE A 87 2.54 -3.76 -3.86
N THR A 88 1.26 -4.13 -3.80
CA THR A 88 0.52 -4.59 -4.97
C THR A 88 0.42 -3.49 -6.02
N LEU A 89 0.04 -2.26 -5.62
CA LEU A 89 -0.02 -1.09 -6.50
C LEU A 89 1.32 -0.81 -7.20
N PHE A 90 2.41 -0.82 -6.43
CA PHE A 90 3.76 -0.62 -6.96
C PHE A 90 4.19 -1.71 -7.93
N MET A 91 3.97 -2.98 -7.57
CA MET A 91 4.37 -4.12 -8.40
C MET A 91 3.58 -4.17 -9.71
N THR A 92 2.27 -3.87 -9.68
CA THR A 92 1.46 -3.81 -10.90
C THR A 92 1.76 -2.59 -11.77
N GLY A 93 2.23 -1.48 -11.17
CA GLY A 93 2.52 -0.24 -11.88
C GLY A 93 3.94 -0.18 -12.48
N ILE A 94 4.95 -0.51 -11.68
CA ILE A 94 6.38 -0.36 -12.03
C ILE A 94 7.00 -1.69 -12.50
N PHE A 95 6.64 -2.81 -11.86
CA PHE A 95 7.22 -4.13 -12.13
C PHE A 95 6.23 -5.07 -12.83
N ARG A 96 5.45 -4.51 -13.76
CA ARG A 96 4.33 -5.19 -14.41
C ARG A 96 4.72 -6.50 -15.10
N GLU A 97 5.84 -6.52 -15.81
CA GLU A 97 6.33 -7.72 -16.51
C GLU A 97 6.54 -8.91 -15.57
N ARG A 98 7.04 -8.66 -14.35
CA ARG A 98 7.22 -9.69 -13.32
C ARG A 98 5.87 -10.25 -12.81
N VAL A 99 4.87 -9.39 -12.66
CA VAL A 99 3.53 -9.80 -12.22
C VAL A 99 2.81 -10.58 -13.32
N GLU A 100 2.98 -10.17 -14.58
CA GLU A 100 2.37 -10.82 -15.74
C GLU A 100 3.02 -12.17 -16.07
N SER A 101 4.35 -12.31 -15.93
CA SER A 101 5.05 -13.58 -16.18
C SER A 101 4.59 -14.71 -15.26
N THR A 102 4.02 -14.39 -14.10
CA THR A 102 3.46 -15.34 -13.14
C THR A 102 1.94 -15.42 -13.19
N SER A 103 1.29 -14.80 -14.20
CA SER A 103 -0.18 -14.74 -14.35
C SER A 103 -0.91 -14.28 -13.07
N SER A 104 -0.26 -13.42 -12.28
CA SER A 104 -0.71 -13.06 -10.94
C SER A 104 -1.38 -11.69 -10.87
N THR A 105 -1.58 -11.01 -11.99
CA THR A 105 -2.14 -9.65 -12.04
C THR A 105 -3.48 -9.53 -11.32
N SER A 106 -4.44 -10.41 -11.61
CA SER A 106 -5.75 -10.38 -10.94
C SER A 106 -5.63 -10.63 -9.43
N TYR A 107 -4.71 -11.49 -9.02
CA TYR A 107 -4.46 -11.74 -7.60
C TYR A 107 -3.91 -10.49 -6.90
N TYR A 108 -2.93 -9.80 -7.50
CA TYR A 108 -2.38 -8.56 -6.95
C TYR A 108 -3.44 -7.46 -6.84
N VAL A 109 -4.23 -7.25 -7.89
CA VAL A 109 -5.33 -6.27 -7.87
C VAL A 109 -6.33 -6.59 -6.77
N ILE A 110 -6.81 -7.83 -6.68
CA ILE A 110 -7.79 -8.24 -5.66
C ILE A 110 -7.23 -8.04 -4.24
N GLN A 111 -5.98 -8.44 -3.99
CA GLN A 111 -5.38 -8.28 -2.65
C GLN A 111 -5.15 -6.82 -2.30
N GLY A 112 -4.68 -6.01 -3.26
CA GLY A 112 -4.48 -4.58 -3.08
C GLY A 112 -5.78 -3.83 -2.76
N THR A 113 -6.81 -4.05 -3.57
CA THR A 113 -8.14 -3.45 -3.38
C THR A 113 -8.73 -3.81 -2.01
N ARG A 114 -8.66 -5.09 -1.61
CA ARG A 114 -9.14 -5.54 -0.28
C ARG A 114 -8.36 -4.89 0.85
N ALA A 115 -7.05 -4.75 0.70
CA ALA A 115 -6.21 -4.20 1.73
C ALA A 115 -6.45 -2.69 1.93
N TYR A 116 -6.57 -1.91 0.84
CA TYR A 116 -6.96 -0.50 0.93
C TYR A 116 -8.38 -0.30 1.46
N ARG A 117 -9.32 -1.19 1.12
CA ARG A 117 -10.68 -1.17 1.70
C ARG A 117 -10.64 -1.30 3.21
N PHE A 118 -9.90 -2.28 3.73
CA PHE A 118 -9.70 -2.49 5.16
C PHE A 118 -9.14 -1.24 5.86
N VAL A 119 -8.07 -0.64 5.30
CA VAL A 119 -7.44 0.55 5.88
C VAL A 119 -8.40 1.75 5.84
N SER A 120 -9.14 1.93 4.75
CA SER A 120 -10.19 2.97 4.65
C SER A 120 -11.26 2.80 5.72
N GLU A 121 -11.78 1.60 5.93
CA GLU A 121 -12.81 1.31 6.94
C GLU A 121 -12.28 1.56 8.36
N HIS A 122 -11.04 1.13 8.64
CA HIS A 122 -10.38 1.39 9.91
C HIS A 122 -10.19 2.89 10.17
N ASP A 123 -9.69 3.65 9.19
CA ASP A 123 -9.48 5.09 9.32
C ASP A 123 -10.79 5.88 9.50
N ARG A 124 -11.89 5.43 8.88
CA ARG A 124 -13.23 6.01 9.09
C ARG A 124 -13.72 5.78 10.51
N ALA A 125 -13.48 4.60 11.07
CA ALA A 125 -13.87 4.22 12.42
C ALA A 125 -12.97 4.83 13.51
N SER A 126 -11.73 5.19 13.17
CA SER A 126 -10.77 5.75 14.13
C SER A 126 -11.14 7.17 14.59
N ALA A 127 -10.93 7.44 15.88
CA ALA A 127 -11.03 8.78 16.47
C ALA A 127 -9.73 9.59 16.37
N ARG A 128 -8.66 9.03 15.77
CA ARG A 128 -7.37 9.72 15.67
C ARG A 128 -7.45 10.96 14.76
N PRO A 129 -6.91 12.11 15.20
CA PRO A 129 -6.75 13.27 14.34
C PRO A 129 -5.93 12.90 13.09
N GLY A 130 -6.42 13.25 11.90
CA GLY A 130 -5.75 12.98 10.62
C GLY A 130 -6.09 11.64 9.94
N ALA A 131 -6.48 10.59 10.68
CA ALA A 131 -6.88 9.31 10.08
C ALA A 131 -8.12 9.46 9.18
N ARG A 132 -9.14 10.20 9.65
CA ARG A 132 -10.32 10.54 8.84
C ARG A 132 -10.01 11.34 7.57
N ALA A 133 -8.90 12.09 7.55
CA ALA A 133 -8.48 12.85 6.37
C ALA A 133 -7.80 11.97 5.32
N ALA A 134 -7.19 10.85 5.72
CA ALA A 134 -6.57 9.88 4.80
C ALA A 134 -7.57 8.86 4.23
N ALA A 135 -8.66 8.58 4.95
CA ALA A 135 -9.71 7.63 4.52
C ALA A 135 -10.22 7.81 3.07
N PRO A 136 -10.42 9.03 2.53
CA PRO A 136 -10.85 9.21 1.15
C PRO A 136 -9.85 8.66 0.12
N VAL A 137 -8.54 8.75 0.39
CA VAL A 137 -7.49 8.24 -0.52
C VAL A 137 -7.52 6.71 -0.58
N TYR A 138 -7.55 6.06 0.59
CA TYR A 138 -7.62 4.60 0.65
C TYR A 138 -8.93 4.05 0.08
N ARG A 139 -10.04 4.77 0.28
CA ARG A 139 -11.30 4.42 -0.38
C ARG A 139 -11.18 4.51 -1.90
N ARG A 140 -10.60 5.59 -2.42
CA ARG A 140 -10.39 5.79 -3.86
C ARG A 140 -9.51 4.70 -4.47
N LEU A 141 -8.50 4.22 -3.75
CA LEU A 141 -7.63 3.11 -4.15
C LEU A 141 -8.28 1.73 -4.02
N ALA A 142 -9.44 1.64 -3.39
CA ALA A 142 -10.21 0.42 -3.19
C ALA A 142 -11.47 0.31 -4.08
N ASP A 143 -11.67 1.29 -4.96
CA ASP A 143 -12.71 1.36 -5.99
C ASP A 143 -12.12 0.97 -7.36
#